data_AF-A0A3C0AJ66-F1
#
_entry.id   AF-A0A3C0AJ66-F1
#
_cell.length_a   1.000
_cell.length_b   1.000
_cell.length_c   1.000
_cell.angle_alpha   90.00
_cell.angle_beta   90.00
_cell.angle_gamma   90.00
#
_symmetry.space_group_name_H-M   'P 1'
#
loop_
_entity.id
_entity.type
_entity.pdbx_description
1 polymer ?
#
loop_
_entity_poly.entity_id
_entity_poly.type
_entity_poly.pdbx_seq_one_letter_code
_entity_poly.pdbx_strand_id
1 'polypeptide(L)'
;PMASDDLLQATPEVLADLPLDHRVGPADFDGGMQAADKTLKQFLNVRLERYAEERNLPEEEVTSGLSPYLHFGHISVHEVFKRLADREHWDIEKLRDQKATGKRAGWWQMSETAEGFLDELITWRELGYNMCWQ
;
A
#
# COMPACT_ATOMS: atom_id res chain seq x y z
N PRO A 1 -26.30 -17.48 12.30
CA PRO A 1 -27.38 -18.25 11.62
C PRO A 1 -26.79 -18.87 10.35
N MET A 2 -27.27 -20.04 9.93
CA MET A 2 -26.85 -20.64 8.66
C MET A 2 -27.49 -19.87 7.51
N ALA A 3 -26.72 -19.59 6.44
CA ALA A 3 -27.28 -18.97 5.24
C ALA A 3 -28.20 -19.97 4.52
N SER A 4 -29.37 -19.52 4.06
CA SER A 4 -30.22 -20.31 3.17
C SER A 4 -29.62 -20.39 1.78
N ASP A 5 -30.07 -21.35 0.96
CA ASP A 5 -29.64 -21.45 -0.43
C ASP A 5 -29.93 -20.16 -1.21
N ASP A 6 -31.05 -19.50 -0.93
CA ASP A 6 -31.42 -18.21 -1.52
C ASP A 6 -30.44 -17.09 -1.15
N LEU A 7 -29.97 -17.05 0.11
CA LEU A 7 -28.94 -16.10 0.56
C LEU A 7 -27.60 -16.34 -0.15
N LEU A 8 -27.28 -17.59 -0.47
CA LEU A 8 -26.04 -17.94 -1.18
C LEU A 8 -26.08 -17.57 -2.67
N GLN A 9 -27.28 -17.48 -3.28
CA GLN A 9 -27.44 -17.02 -4.66
C GLN A 9 -27.23 -15.51 -4.81
N ALA A 10 -27.28 -14.75 -3.70
CA ALA A 10 -27.03 -13.31 -3.66
C ALA A 10 -27.84 -12.51 -4.71
N THR A 11 -29.12 -12.86 -4.90
CA THR A 11 -29.98 -12.11 -5.82
C THR A 11 -30.26 -10.70 -5.28
N PRO A 12 -30.50 -9.70 -6.14
CA PRO A 12 -30.75 -8.32 -5.70
C PRO A 12 -31.89 -8.20 -4.67
N GLU A 13 -32.94 -9.00 -4.83
CA GLU A 13 -34.10 -9.01 -3.93
C GLU A 13 -33.72 -9.51 -2.53
N VAL A 14 -32.95 -10.59 -2.45
CA VAL A 14 -32.51 -11.17 -1.18
C VAL A 14 -31.49 -10.27 -0.48
N LEU A 15 -30.61 -9.63 -1.24
CA LEU A 15 -29.64 -8.67 -0.70
C LEU A 15 -30.32 -7.42 -0.15
N ALA A 16 -31.39 -6.93 -0.80
CA ALA A 16 -32.15 -5.76 -0.36
C ALA A 16 -32.82 -5.93 1.01
N ASP A 17 -33.18 -7.17 1.36
CA ASP A 17 -33.81 -7.50 2.65
C ASP A 17 -32.81 -7.61 3.82
N LEU A 18 -31.50 -7.57 3.56
CA LEU A 18 -30.50 -7.61 4.62
C LEU A 18 -30.60 -6.35 5.50
N PRO A 19 -30.50 -6.48 6.84
CA PRO A 19 -30.61 -5.37 7.78
C PRO A 19 -29.31 -4.55 7.83
N LEU A 20 -28.92 -3.98 6.69
CA LEU A 20 -27.72 -3.16 6.51
C LEU A 20 -28.09 -1.82 5.87
N ASP A 21 -27.22 -0.82 6.04
CA ASP A 21 -27.46 0.51 5.49
C ASP A 21 -27.19 0.53 3.98
N HIS A 22 -28.25 0.37 3.19
CA HIS A 22 -28.22 0.38 1.73
C HIS A 22 -27.84 1.74 1.10
N ARG A 23 -27.68 2.80 1.91
CA ARG A 23 -27.14 4.09 1.44
C ARG A 23 -25.62 4.04 1.30
N VAL A 24 -24.97 3.07 1.94
CA VAL A 24 -23.53 2.85 1.78
C VAL A 24 -23.31 2.15 0.44
N GLY A 25 -22.94 2.94 -0.56
CA GLY A 25 -22.61 2.43 -1.89
C GLY A 25 -21.26 1.71 -1.93
N PRO A 26 -20.93 1.11 -3.09
CA PRO A 26 -19.59 0.62 -3.36
C PRO A 26 -18.53 1.72 -3.17
N ALA A 27 -17.30 1.31 -2.86
CA ALA A 27 -16.18 2.24 -2.83
C ALA A 27 -15.89 2.81 -4.23
N ASP A 28 -15.34 4.02 -4.29
CA ASP A 28 -14.96 4.69 -5.55
C ASP A 28 -13.69 4.10 -6.20
N PHE A 29 -13.18 2.99 -5.69
CA PHE A 29 -12.00 2.31 -6.21
C PHE A 29 -12.20 0.80 -6.26
N ASP A 30 -11.55 0.19 -7.25
CA ASP A 30 -11.56 -1.26 -7.42
C ASP A 30 -10.60 -1.94 -6.43
N GLY A 31 -11.04 -3.07 -5.87
CA GLY A 31 -10.16 -3.97 -5.11
C GLY A 31 -9.38 -4.93 -6.01
N GLY A 32 -8.60 -5.81 -5.37
CA GLY A 32 -7.93 -6.91 -6.03
C GLY A 32 -6.53 -6.60 -6.57
N MET A 33 -5.84 -7.67 -6.96
CA MET A 33 -4.44 -7.64 -7.39
C MET A 33 -4.18 -6.74 -8.60
N GLN A 34 -5.11 -6.71 -9.57
CA GLN A 34 -4.94 -5.89 -10.78
C GLN A 34 -5.00 -4.39 -10.49
N ALA A 35 -5.94 -3.97 -9.64
CA ALA A 35 -6.04 -2.58 -9.20
C ALA A 35 -4.84 -2.17 -8.33
N ALA A 36 -4.36 -3.08 -7.47
CA ALA A 36 -3.14 -2.88 -6.69
C ALA A 36 -1.89 -2.69 -7.57
N ASP A 37 -1.72 -3.55 -8.59
CA ASP A 37 -0.64 -3.47 -9.56
C ASP A 37 -0.65 -2.14 -10.33
N LYS A 38 -1.82 -1.72 -10.81
CA LYS A 38 -2.01 -0.44 -11.49
C LYS A 38 -1.66 0.74 -10.58
N THR A 39 -2.14 0.71 -9.33
CA THR A 39 -1.87 1.75 -8.33
C THR A 39 -0.37 1.85 -8.03
N LEU A 40 0.32 0.73 -7.84
CA LEU A 40 1.76 0.72 -7.62
C LEU A 40 2.52 1.29 -8.83
N LYS A 41 2.18 0.88 -10.05
CA LYS A 41 2.80 1.40 -11.27
C LYS A 41 2.61 2.90 -11.40
N GLN A 42 1.40 3.41 -11.11
CA GLN A 42 1.12 4.84 -11.16
C GLN A 42 1.93 5.60 -10.11
N PHE A 43 2.01 5.09 -8.88
CA PHE A 43 2.83 5.70 -7.85
C PHE A 43 4.30 5.77 -8.26
N LEU A 44 4.90 4.62 -8.60
CA LEU A 44 6.32 4.55 -8.96
C LEU A 44 6.64 5.45 -10.15
N ASN A 45 5.83 5.45 -11.20
CA ASN A 45 6.15 6.13 -12.45
C ASN A 45 5.80 7.62 -12.49
N VAL A 46 4.87 8.08 -11.66
CA VAL A 46 4.32 9.44 -11.78
C VAL A 46 4.50 10.26 -10.50
N ARG A 47 4.38 9.62 -9.32
CA ARG A 47 4.23 10.34 -8.04
C ARG A 47 5.47 10.26 -7.17
N LEU A 48 6.24 9.18 -7.26
CA LEU A 48 7.38 8.91 -6.38
C LEU A 48 8.40 10.06 -6.38
N GLU A 49 8.69 10.68 -7.53
CA GLU A 49 9.69 11.76 -7.63
C GLU A 49 9.34 13.00 -6.79
N ARG A 50 8.05 13.25 -6.58
CA ARG A 50 7.56 14.39 -5.77
C ARG A 50 7.29 13.99 -4.31
N TYR A 51 7.35 12.70 -4.00
CA TYR A 51 6.89 12.16 -2.72
C TYR A 51 7.63 12.74 -1.51
N ALA A 52 8.95 12.89 -1.58
CA ALA A 52 9.74 13.39 -0.44
C ALA A 52 9.34 14.81 -0.04
N GLU A 53 9.13 15.67 -1.03
CA GLU A 53 8.85 17.09 -0.82
C GLU A 53 7.37 17.34 -0.51
N GLU A 54 6.47 16.61 -1.17
CA GLU A 54 5.06 16.97 -1.22
C GLU A 54 4.13 16.04 -0.43
N ARG A 55 4.62 14.93 0.15
CA ARG A 55 3.76 13.97 0.90
C ARG A 55 2.96 14.58 2.05
N ASN A 56 3.36 15.74 2.54
CA ASN A 56 2.69 16.47 3.62
C ASN A 56 1.68 17.51 3.12
N LEU A 57 1.54 17.69 1.80
CA LEU A 57 0.60 18.61 1.18
C LEU A 57 -0.70 17.85 0.86
N PRO A 58 -1.78 18.01 1.64
CA PRO A 58 -3.00 17.23 1.46
C PRO A 58 -3.73 17.51 0.13
N GLU A 59 -3.48 18.66 -0.48
CA GLU A 59 -3.97 19.03 -1.82
C GLU A 59 -3.25 18.29 -2.96
N GLU A 60 -2.06 17.72 -2.70
CA GLU A 60 -1.25 17.03 -3.70
C GLU A 60 -1.46 15.51 -3.64
N GLU A 61 -1.84 14.93 -4.78
CA GLU A 61 -2.07 13.49 -4.90
C GLU A 61 -0.77 12.73 -5.20
N VAL A 62 0.21 12.82 -4.29
CA VAL A 62 1.57 12.26 -4.46
C VAL A 62 1.84 10.99 -3.65
N THR A 63 0.95 10.62 -2.74
CA THR A 63 1.10 9.39 -1.94
C THR A 63 0.82 8.13 -2.78
N SER A 64 1.22 6.97 -2.25
CA SER A 64 1.12 5.72 -3.00
C SER A 64 -0.30 5.23 -3.24
N GLY A 65 -1.25 5.58 -2.36
CA GLY A 65 -2.60 5.02 -2.38
C GLY A 65 -2.65 3.50 -2.12
N LEU A 66 -1.55 2.89 -1.66
CA LEU A 66 -1.44 1.44 -1.52
C LEU A 66 -2.08 0.88 -0.25
N SER A 67 -2.51 1.72 0.69
CA SER A 67 -3.02 1.29 2.00
C SER A 67 -4.15 0.25 1.93
N PRO A 68 -5.25 0.42 1.16
CA PRO A 68 -6.29 -0.60 1.10
C PRO A 68 -5.78 -1.90 0.48
N TYR A 69 -4.89 -1.83 -0.51
CA TYR A 69 -4.35 -3.00 -1.19
C TYR A 69 -3.37 -3.79 -0.31
N LEU A 70 -2.56 -3.11 0.49
CA LEU A 70 -1.67 -3.73 1.48
C LEU A 70 -2.43 -4.30 2.67
N HIS A 71 -3.52 -3.66 3.08
CA HIS A 71 -4.36 -4.13 4.19
C HIS A 71 -5.05 -5.46 3.87
N PHE A 72 -5.64 -5.57 2.68
CA PHE A 72 -6.35 -6.78 2.25
C PHE A 72 -5.47 -7.81 1.53
N GLY A 73 -4.15 -7.60 1.47
CA GLY A 73 -3.22 -8.55 0.85
C GLY A 73 -3.37 -8.67 -0.68
N HIS A 74 -3.93 -7.65 -1.34
CA HIS A 74 -4.02 -7.59 -2.80
C HIS A 74 -2.64 -7.45 -3.47
N ILE A 75 -1.64 -6.95 -2.73
CA ILE A 75 -0.24 -6.89 -3.15
C ILE A 75 0.69 -7.16 -1.97
N SER A 76 1.79 -7.87 -2.24
CA SER A 76 2.80 -8.17 -1.22
C SER A 76 3.71 -6.97 -0.96
N VAL A 77 4.04 -6.71 0.31
CA VAL A 77 5.06 -5.71 0.68
C VAL A 77 6.42 -6.02 0.04
N HIS A 78 6.77 -7.31 -0.10
CA HIS A 78 8.00 -7.74 -0.77
C HIS A 78 7.99 -7.41 -2.25
N GLU A 79 6.83 -7.49 -2.89
CA GLU A 79 6.68 -7.12 -4.30
C GLU A 79 6.82 -5.60 -4.48
N VAL A 80 6.21 -4.81 -3.60
CA VAL A 80 6.38 -3.34 -3.60
C VAL A 80 7.85 -2.97 -3.44
N PHE A 81 8.53 -3.55 -2.45
CA PHE A 81 9.97 -3.34 -2.23
C PHE A 81 10.78 -3.71 -3.47
N LYS A 82 10.55 -4.89 -4.04
CA LYS A 82 11.29 -5.37 -5.21
C LYS A 82 11.15 -4.41 -6.39
N ARG A 83 9.93 -3.97 -6.72
CA ARG A 83 9.72 -3.07 -7.86
C ARG A 83 10.33 -1.69 -7.65
N LEU A 84 10.34 -1.20 -6.40
CA LEU A 84 11.06 0.03 -6.07
C LEU A 84 12.57 -0.17 -6.23
N ALA A 85 13.12 -1.26 -5.68
CA ALA A 85 14.54 -1.58 -5.79
C ALA A 85 14.99 -1.72 -7.25
N ASP A 86 14.19 -2.38 -8.09
CA ASP A 86 14.43 -2.50 -9.54
C ASP A 86 14.47 -1.11 -10.21
N ARG A 87 13.52 -0.21 -9.87
CA ARG A 87 13.50 1.18 -10.39
C ARG A 87 14.73 1.98 -9.94
N GLU A 88 15.14 1.84 -8.69
CA GLU A 88 16.30 2.51 -8.11
C GLU A 88 17.64 1.86 -8.52
N HIS A 89 17.62 0.84 -9.38
CA HIS A 89 18.78 0.04 -9.77
C HIS A 89 19.60 -0.38 -8.53
N TRP A 90 18.88 -0.84 -7.52
CA TRP A 90 19.42 -1.19 -6.23
C TRP A 90 19.75 -2.68 -6.15
N ASP A 91 20.85 -2.97 -5.46
CA ASP A 91 21.31 -4.32 -5.20
C ASP A 91 21.82 -4.43 -3.76
N ILE A 92 21.73 -5.62 -3.18
CA ILE A 92 22.13 -5.89 -1.79
C ILE A 92 23.61 -5.60 -1.53
N GLU A 93 24.48 -5.67 -2.54
CA GLU A 93 25.89 -5.31 -2.42
C GLU A 93 26.10 -3.85 -2.00
N LYS A 94 25.14 -2.95 -2.28
CA LYS A 94 25.18 -1.55 -1.80
C LYS A 94 25.18 -1.43 -0.27
N LEU A 95 24.72 -2.46 0.44
CA LEU A 95 24.69 -2.50 1.90
C LEU A 95 25.96 -3.09 2.54
N ARG A 96 26.83 -3.74 1.77
CA ARG A 96 27.94 -4.55 2.30
C ARG A 96 28.86 -3.77 3.26
N ASP A 97 29.14 -2.52 2.94
CA ASP A 97 30.00 -1.64 3.74
C ASP A 97 29.20 -0.63 4.59
N GLN A 98 27.87 -0.72 4.57
CA GLN A 98 27.00 0.20 5.30
C GLN A 98 26.84 -0.25 6.75
N LYS A 99 27.05 0.68 7.68
CA LYS A 99 26.71 0.47 9.09
C LYS A 99 25.30 1.01 9.35
N ALA A 100 24.48 0.20 10.02
CA ALA A 100 23.19 0.66 10.54
C ALA A 100 23.45 1.73 11.62
N THR A 101 23.23 2.99 11.27
CA THR A 101 23.50 4.15 12.16
C THR A 101 22.23 4.78 12.72
N GLY A 102 21.05 4.23 12.42
CA GLY A 102 19.75 4.81 12.81
C GLY A 102 19.39 6.10 12.06
N LYS A 103 20.15 6.46 11.03
CA LYS A 103 19.81 7.59 10.14
C LYS A 103 18.57 7.25 9.33
N ARG A 104 17.73 8.26 9.09
CA ARG A 104 16.50 8.15 8.28
C ARG A 104 16.74 8.07 6.77
N ALA A 105 17.95 8.40 6.32
CA ALA A 105 18.32 8.41 4.91
C ALA A 105 19.79 8.04 4.72
N GLY A 106 20.11 7.54 3.53
CA GLY A 106 21.43 7.17 3.05
C GLY A 106 21.86 5.74 3.39
N TRP A 107 21.07 4.98 4.15
CA TRP A 107 21.43 3.58 4.46
C TRP A 107 21.17 2.67 3.25
N TRP A 108 20.06 2.88 2.56
CA TRP A 108 19.71 2.09 1.38
C TRP A 108 20.53 2.49 0.16
N GLN A 109 21.10 3.69 0.11
CA GLN A 109 21.79 4.21 -1.09
C GLN A 109 20.82 4.28 -2.29
N MET A 110 19.57 4.67 -2.00
CA MET A 110 18.53 4.99 -2.99
C MET A 110 18.27 6.51 -2.97
N SER A 111 17.39 6.99 -3.86
CA SER A 111 16.90 8.36 -3.80
C SER A 111 16.23 8.69 -2.47
N GLU A 112 16.24 9.96 -2.07
CA GLU A 112 15.55 10.43 -0.86
C GLU A 112 14.05 10.07 -0.88
N THR A 113 13.42 10.16 -2.04
CA THR A 113 12.03 9.76 -2.27
C THR A 113 11.80 8.28 -2.01
N ALA A 114 12.71 7.41 -2.47
CA ALA A 114 12.61 5.98 -2.25
C ALA A 114 12.85 5.63 -0.79
N GLU A 115 13.89 6.18 -0.15
CA GLU A 115 14.17 5.93 1.27
C GLU A 115 13.05 6.45 2.18
N GLY A 116 12.49 7.63 1.87
CA GLY A 116 11.34 8.17 2.58
C GLY A 116 10.10 7.29 2.43
N PHE A 117 9.85 6.71 1.25
CA PHE A 117 8.75 5.77 1.06
C PHE A 117 9.01 4.42 1.76
N LEU A 118 10.25 3.93 1.77
CA LEU A 118 10.62 2.71 2.49
C LEU A 118 10.46 2.85 4.01
N ASP A 119 10.68 4.04 4.56
CA ASP A 119 10.41 4.31 5.98
C ASP A 119 8.92 4.09 6.32
N GLU A 120 8.01 4.55 5.46
CA GLU A 120 6.57 4.29 5.64
C GLU A 120 6.20 2.82 5.40
N LEU A 121 6.72 2.23 4.31
CA LEU A 121 6.37 0.88 3.87
C LEU A 121 6.87 -0.21 4.82
N ILE A 122 8.06 -0.03 5.39
CA ILE A 122 8.73 -1.03 6.25
C ILE A 122 8.63 -0.59 7.70
N THR A 123 9.15 0.57 8.08
CA THR A 123 9.22 0.94 9.50
C THR A 123 7.82 1.15 10.08
N TRP A 124 7.05 2.09 9.54
CA TRP A 124 5.77 2.48 10.13
C TRP A 124 4.68 1.43 9.95
N ARG A 125 4.60 0.80 8.77
CA ARG A 125 3.68 -0.31 8.54
C ARG A 125 3.93 -1.47 9.49
N GLU A 126 5.18 -1.91 9.65
CA GLU A 126 5.49 -3.07 10.50
C GLU A 126 5.36 -2.72 11.98
N LEU A 127 5.69 -1.49 12.39
CA LEU A 127 5.41 -1.05 13.76
C LEU A 127 3.90 -1.06 14.04
N GLY A 128 3.08 -0.51 13.15
CA GLY A 128 1.63 -0.58 13.27
C GLY A 128 1.15 -2.03 13.32
N TYR A 129 1.45 -2.82 12.30
CA TYR A 129 1.00 -4.20 12.21
C TYR A 129 1.40 -5.05 13.43
N ASN A 130 2.62 -4.88 13.94
CA ASN A 130 3.12 -5.70 15.05
C ASN A 130 2.79 -5.15 16.45
N MET A 131 2.47 -3.85 16.60
CA MET A 131 2.37 -3.19 17.91
C MET A 131 1.02 -2.51 18.20
N CYS A 132 0.07 -2.46 17.25
CA CYS A 132 -1.25 -1.85 17.47
C CYS A 132 -2.14 -2.53 18.55
N TRP A 133 -1.72 -3.68 19.09
CA TRP A 133 -2.45 -4.43 20.12
C TRP A 133 -1.87 -4.27 21.53
N GLN A 134 -0.70 -3.63 21.67
CA GLN A 134 -0.04 -3.38 22.95
C GLN A 134 -0.57 -2.11 23.61
#